data_AF-A0A7S4BAB5-F1
#
_entry.id   AF-A0A7S4BAB5-F1
#
_cell.length_a   1.000
_cell.length_b   1.000
_cell.length_c   1.000
_cell.angle_alpha   90.00
_cell.angle_beta   90.00
_cell.angle_gamma   90.00
#
_symmetry.space_group_name_H-M   'P 1'
#
loop_
_entity.id
_entity.type
_entity.pdbx_description
1 polymer ?
#
loop_
_entity_poly.entity_id
_entity_poly.type
_entity_poly.pdbx_seq_one_letter_code
_entity_poly.pdbx_strand_id
1 'polypeptide(L)'
;MHAVAVAAPLTILLSGAVVLYALYTPQATRGAGARSPSGSHNGAAPESFWGATDAEFDWCEGGANGDHVLVLEPMNTISSFVYPILALVAWRWHRGQPAVWLRVLLLTATVMGLGSVAFHASLRYSMQLLDELPLYALALLAAAVLRARNTRTHGAQLVASLVAVAVAAALLCAPRASQVHGAARVFMAVSFGLAFVYVLTAGSVSAKEVDARRGGSDARMLFALSFFSFVGAIAAWIVDMVACETLRDLPAGLPYPQLHALGWHLGTGAGLYFLFCMLLLHQHEVLDRLPATVVWPAGIIPKVLVRNHHRD
;
A
#
# COMPACT_ATOMS: atom_id res chain seq x y z
N MET A 1 -8.23 20.34 15.51
CA MET A 1 -8.65 19.11 16.22
C MET A 1 -9.86 18.40 15.58
N HIS A 2 -10.77 19.08 14.87
CA HIS A 2 -11.94 18.43 14.26
C HIS A 2 -11.69 17.55 13.01
N ALA A 3 -10.62 17.77 12.24
CA ALA A 3 -10.32 16.93 11.07
C ALA A 3 -9.79 15.54 11.43
N VAL A 4 -9.12 15.41 12.59
CA VAL A 4 -8.49 14.17 13.07
C VAL A 4 -9.53 13.11 13.45
N ALA A 5 -10.72 13.54 13.88
CA ALA A 5 -11.82 12.65 14.25
C ALA A 5 -12.41 11.87 13.07
N VAL A 6 -12.15 12.28 11.81
CA VAL A 6 -12.83 11.71 10.65
C VAL A 6 -11.96 10.77 9.80
N ALA A 7 -10.64 10.88 9.84
CA ALA A 7 -9.76 10.10 8.96
C ALA A 7 -8.98 8.96 9.64
N ALA A 8 -8.76 8.99 10.96
CA ALA A 8 -8.30 7.81 11.71
C ALA A 8 -9.27 6.60 11.67
N PRO A 9 -10.61 6.79 11.66
CA PRO A 9 -11.54 5.68 11.47
C PRO A 9 -11.66 5.22 10.02
N LEU A 10 -11.13 5.93 9.02
CA LEU A 10 -11.38 5.60 7.61
C LEU A 10 -10.86 4.21 7.23
N THR A 11 -9.59 3.91 7.48
CA THR A 11 -9.02 2.59 7.18
C THR A 11 -9.75 1.49 7.93
N ILE A 12 -10.06 1.70 9.21
CA ILE A 12 -10.77 0.72 10.03
C ILE A 12 -12.18 0.49 9.47
N LEU A 13 -12.88 1.55 9.05
CA LEU A 13 -14.21 1.47 8.46
C LEU A 13 -14.21 0.77 7.10
N LEU A 14 -13.28 1.14 6.20
CA LEU A 14 -13.17 0.51 4.88
C LEU A 14 -12.82 -0.97 5.01
N SER A 15 -11.83 -1.29 5.84
CA SER A 15 -11.36 -2.66 6.05
C SER A 15 -12.39 -3.49 6.79
N GLY A 16 -13.03 -2.93 7.81
CA GLY A 16 -14.14 -3.55 8.51
C GLY A 16 -15.34 -3.81 7.61
N ALA A 17 -15.68 -2.86 6.72
CA ALA A 17 -16.74 -3.05 5.73
C ALA A 17 -16.40 -4.16 4.73
N VAL A 18 -15.14 -4.28 4.30
CA VAL A 18 -14.67 -5.39 3.46
C VAL A 18 -14.72 -6.73 4.20
N VAL A 19 -14.32 -6.78 5.47
CA VAL A 19 -14.42 -8.00 6.29
C VAL A 19 -15.88 -8.41 6.48
N LEU A 20 -16.76 -7.46 6.82
CA LEU A 20 -18.19 -7.73 6.92
C LEU A 20 -18.76 -8.20 5.58
N TYR A 21 -18.41 -7.53 4.48
CA TYR A 21 -18.78 -7.97 3.14
C TYR A 21 -18.33 -9.41 2.88
N ALA A 22 -17.10 -9.79 3.25
CA ALA A 22 -16.60 -11.15 3.10
C ALA A 22 -17.39 -12.17 3.94
N LEU A 23 -17.86 -11.79 5.14
CA LEU A 23 -18.66 -12.65 6.00
C LEU A 23 -20.13 -12.78 5.52
N TYR A 24 -20.69 -11.73 4.93
CA TYR A 24 -22.10 -11.66 4.53
C TYR A 24 -22.35 -11.99 3.05
N THR A 25 -21.34 -11.94 2.19
CA THR A 25 -21.44 -12.50 0.85
C THR A 25 -21.19 -14.00 0.92
N PRO A 26 -22.20 -14.85 0.66
CA PRO A 26 -21.97 -16.28 0.60
C PRO A 26 -20.90 -16.58 -0.44
N GLN A 27 -20.18 -17.71 -0.32
CA GLN A 27 -19.25 -18.25 -1.32
C GLN A 27 -19.90 -18.56 -2.70
N ALA A 28 -21.09 -18.02 -2.96
CA ALA A 28 -22.03 -18.35 -4.03
C ALA A 28 -21.91 -17.46 -5.28
N THR A 29 -20.77 -16.85 -5.57
CA THR A 29 -20.44 -16.38 -6.93
C THR A 29 -19.73 -17.48 -7.73
N ARG A 30 -20.25 -18.71 -7.67
CA ARG A 30 -19.80 -19.88 -8.47
C ARG A 30 -20.16 -19.78 -9.97
N GLY A 31 -20.40 -18.62 -10.57
CA GLY A 31 -21.02 -18.60 -11.91
C GLY A 31 -20.86 -17.40 -12.83
N ALA A 32 -20.09 -16.35 -12.51
CA ALA A 32 -19.99 -15.19 -13.41
C ALA A 32 -18.56 -14.69 -13.50
N GLY A 33 -17.77 -15.26 -14.40
CA GLY A 33 -16.51 -14.66 -14.84
C GLY A 33 -15.28 -15.55 -14.92
N ALA A 34 -15.38 -16.86 -14.66
CA ALA A 34 -14.28 -17.77 -14.96
C ALA A 34 -14.05 -17.79 -16.48
N ARG A 35 -13.09 -17.01 -16.98
CA ARG A 35 -12.51 -17.24 -18.30
C ARG A 35 -11.85 -18.61 -18.23
N SER A 36 -12.52 -19.61 -18.80
CA SER A 36 -11.93 -20.90 -19.13
C SER A 36 -10.66 -20.66 -19.94
N PRO A 37 -9.48 -21.14 -19.51
CA PRO A 37 -8.36 -21.29 -20.42
C PRO A 37 -8.79 -22.33 -21.44
N SER A 38 -8.81 -21.94 -22.71
CA SER A 38 -9.02 -22.87 -23.83
C SER A 38 -7.94 -23.95 -23.78
N GLY A 39 -8.27 -25.11 -23.21
CA GLY A 39 -7.38 -26.27 -23.09
C GLY A 39 -8.06 -27.36 -22.30
N SER A 40 -8.58 -28.37 -23.00
CA SER A 40 -9.24 -29.54 -22.42
C SER A 40 -8.31 -30.34 -21.51
N HIS A 41 -8.49 -30.23 -20.19
CA HIS A 41 -8.16 -31.28 -19.24
C HIS A 41 -9.25 -31.38 -18.17
N ASN A 42 -9.96 -32.51 -18.16
CA ASN A 42 -10.93 -32.91 -17.13
C ASN A 42 -10.20 -33.27 -15.83
N GLY A 43 -9.65 -32.27 -15.15
CA GLY A 43 -9.27 -32.33 -13.75
C GLY A 43 -9.89 -31.11 -13.06
N ALA A 44 -10.69 -31.31 -12.02
CA ALA A 44 -11.15 -30.19 -11.20
C ALA A 44 -9.91 -29.41 -10.74
N ALA A 45 -9.86 -28.11 -11.03
CA ALA A 45 -8.79 -27.27 -10.53
C ALA A 45 -8.73 -27.43 -9.00
N PRO A 46 -7.53 -27.66 -8.40
CA PRO A 46 -7.40 -27.86 -6.97
C PRO A 46 -8.11 -26.74 -6.20
N GLU A 47 -9.06 -27.11 -5.33
CA GLU A 47 -9.87 -26.15 -4.58
C GLU A 47 -9.01 -25.59 -3.42
N SER A 48 -8.71 -24.29 -3.45
CA SER A 48 -8.02 -23.58 -2.36
C SER A 48 -8.74 -23.78 -1.02
N PHE A 49 -7.97 -23.80 0.09
CA PHE A 49 -8.53 -23.84 1.44
C PHE A 49 -9.56 -22.72 1.69
N TRP A 50 -9.38 -21.57 1.04
CA TRP A 50 -10.23 -20.39 1.17
C TRP A 50 -11.47 -20.40 0.26
N GLY A 51 -11.68 -21.49 -0.48
CA GLY A 51 -12.68 -21.62 -1.52
C GLY A 51 -12.16 -21.20 -2.90
N ALA A 52 -12.99 -21.34 -3.93
CA ALA A 52 -12.63 -21.01 -5.31
C ALA A 52 -12.11 -19.57 -5.45
N THR A 53 -11.07 -19.38 -6.25
CA THR A 53 -10.53 -18.05 -6.56
C THR A 53 -11.59 -17.24 -7.31
N ASP A 54 -11.69 -15.96 -6.97
CA ASP A 54 -12.65 -15.05 -7.62
C ASP A 54 -12.15 -13.61 -7.71
N ALA A 55 -10.85 -13.38 -7.48
CA ALA A 55 -10.16 -12.15 -7.78
C ALA A 55 -10.33 -11.73 -9.25
N GLU A 56 -10.13 -10.45 -9.53
CA GLU A 56 -10.26 -9.93 -10.90
C GLU A 56 -9.09 -10.31 -11.80
N PHE A 57 -7.94 -10.62 -11.20
CA PHE A 57 -6.71 -11.01 -11.87
C PHE A 57 -5.82 -11.81 -10.92
N ASP A 58 -4.93 -12.60 -11.50
CA ASP A 58 -3.90 -13.37 -10.82
C ASP A 58 -2.51 -12.81 -11.14
N TRP A 59 -1.52 -13.11 -10.30
CA TRP A 59 -0.13 -12.67 -10.51
C TRP A 59 0.73 -13.76 -11.14
N CYS A 60 1.94 -13.37 -11.57
CA CYS A 60 2.78 -14.26 -12.37
C CYS A 60 3.32 -15.48 -11.60
N GLU A 61 3.43 -15.41 -10.27
CA GLU A 61 3.93 -16.50 -9.42
C GLU A 61 3.20 -17.82 -9.67
N GLY A 62 1.89 -17.74 -9.98
CA GLY A 62 1.03 -18.88 -10.22
C GLY A 62 0.59 -19.54 -8.91
N GLY A 63 -0.65 -20.03 -8.90
CA GLY A 63 -1.19 -20.77 -7.76
C GLY A 63 -0.44 -22.09 -7.54
N ALA A 64 -0.05 -22.39 -6.30
CA ALA A 64 0.47 -23.71 -5.95
C ALA A 64 -0.54 -24.82 -6.30
N ASN A 65 -0.05 -25.94 -6.84
CA ASN A 65 -0.86 -27.08 -7.26
C ASN A 65 -1.02 -28.09 -6.11
N GLY A 66 -2.24 -28.53 -5.84
CA GLY A 66 -2.54 -29.60 -4.87
C GLY A 66 -3.90 -29.41 -4.20
N ASP A 67 -4.49 -30.49 -3.68
CA ASP A 67 -5.78 -30.40 -2.98
C ASP A 67 -5.64 -29.54 -1.72
N HIS A 68 -6.51 -28.54 -1.54
CA HIS A 68 -6.60 -27.68 -0.34
C HIS A 68 -5.33 -26.90 0.02
N VAL A 69 -4.72 -26.25 -0.96
CA VAL A 69 -3.61 -25.32 -0.73
C VAL A 69 -4.04 -24.15 0.16
N LEU A 70 -3.31 -23.92 1.26
CA LEU A 70 -3.54 -22.83 2.21
C LEU A 70 -3.02 -21.48 1.70
N VAL A 71 -1.96 -21.48 0.90
CA VAL A 71 -1.30 -20.27 0.38
C VAL A 71 -1.05 -20.45 -1.10
N LEU A 72 -1.80 -19.73 -1.94
CA LEU A 72 -1.73 -19.84 -3.39
C LEU A 72 -0.45 -19.23 -3.97
N GLU A 73 -0.05 -18.06 -3.49
CA GLU A 73 1.16 -17.36 -3.94
C GLU A 73 2.12 -17.13 -2.75
N PRO A 74 2.98 -18.11 -2.42
CA PRO A 74 3.81 -18.07 -1.22
C PRO A 74 4.77 -16.89 -1.12
N MET A 75 5.46 -16.55 -2.21
CA MET A 75 6.44 -15.46 -2.22
C MET A 75 5.76 -14.11 -2.13
N ASN A 76 4.67 -13.90 -2.88
CA ASN A 76 3.85 -12.69 -2.75
C ASN A 76 3.29 -12.57 -1.32
N THR A 77 2.76 -13.65 -0.75
CA THR A 77 2.21 -13.67 0.62
C THR A 77 3.27 -13.32 1.66
N ILE A 78 4.44 -13.96 1.61
CA ILE A 78 5.51 -13.75 2.61
C ILE A 78 6.10 -12.34 2.48
N SER A 79 6.35 -11.88 1.25
CA SER A 79 6.93 -10.57 1.02
C SER A 79 6.00 -9.42 1.44
N SER A 80 4.67 -9.60 1.37
CA SER A 80 3.69 -8.60 1.87
C SER A 80 3.78 -8.33 3.38
N PHE A 81 4.40 -9.20 4.19
CA PHE A 81 4.65 -8.89 5.60
C PHE A 81 5.63 -7.71 5.81
N VAL A 82 6.34 -7.28 4.77
CA VAL A 82 7.23 -6.11 4.84
C VAL A 82 6.49 -4.85 5.33
N TYR A 83 5.23 -4.64 4.93
CA TYR A 83 4.48 -3.45 5.30
C TYR A 83 4.16 -3.37 6.81
N PRO A 84 3.49 -4.37 7.43
CA PRO A 84 3.24 -4.34 8.87
C PRO A 84 4.55 -4.37 9.69
N ILE A 85 5.59 -5.06 9.22
CA ILE A 85 6.90 -5.09 9.89
C ILE A 85 7.53 -3.69 9.91
N LEU A 86 7.63 -3.02 8.75
CA LEU A 86 8.21 -1.67 8.67
C LEU A 86 7.37 -0.64 9.41
N ALA A 87 6.04 -0.78 9.43
CA ALA A 87 5.17 0.07 10.23
C ALA A 87 5.42 -0.09 11.73
N LEU A 88 5.60 -1.34 12.21
CA LEU A 88 5.97 -1.61 13.60
C LEU A 88 7.36 -1.04 13.95
N VAL A 89 8.33 -1.20 13.05
CA VAL A 89 9.67 -0.61 13.19
C VAL A 89 9.57 0.91 13.32
N ALA A 90 8.83 1.57 12.42
CA ALA A 90 8.60 3.01 12.47
C ALA A 90 7.95 3.43 13.81
N TRP A 91 6.96 2.68 14.29
CA TRP A 91 6.30 2.97 15.56
C TRP A 91 7.24 2.88 16.77
N ARG A 92 8.17 1.91 16.77
CA ARG A 92 9.01 1.60 17.94
C ARG A 92 10.33 2.35 17.96
N TRP A 93 10.93 2.63 16.80
CA TRP A 93 12.29 3.14 16.74
C TRP A 93 12.37 4.66 16.77
N HIS A 94 11.43 5.38 16.17
CA HIS A 94 11.52 6.84 16.11
C HIS A 94 11.19 7.51 17.46
N ARG A 95 11.97 8.54 17.83
CA ARG A 95 11.72 9.39 19.00
C ARG A 95 11.10 10.71 18.55
N GLY A 96 10.20 11.29 19.36
CA GLY A 96 9.61 12.60 19.08
C GLY A 96 8.08 12.63 18.93
N GLN A 97 7.38 11.52 19.16
CA GLN A 97 5.93 11.36 18.97
C GLN A 97 5.44 11.84 17.58
N PRO A 98 5.28 10.93 16.60
CA PRO A 98 4.71 11.29 15.31
C PRO A 98 3.34 11.96 15.49
N ALA A 99 3.03 12.93 14.64
CA ALA A 99 1.72 13.55 14.57
C ALA A 99 0.67 12.47 14.32
N VAL A 100 -0.55 12.72 14.76
CA VAL A 100 -1.66 11.77 14.60
C VAL A 100 -1.82 11.28 13.16
N TRP A 101 -1.60 12.16 12.17
CA TRP A 101 -1.68 11.80 10.76
C TRP A 101 -0.63 10.79 10.33
N LEU A 102 0.62 10.92 10.80
CA LEU A 102 1.67 9.95 10.52
C LEU A 102 1.35 8.59 11.17
N ARG A 103 0.76 8.59 12.38
CA ARG A 103 0.28 7.36 13.03
C ARG A 103 -0.84 6.68 12.25
N VAL A 104 -1.78 7.47 11.72
CA VAL A 104 -2.85 6.95 10.84
C VAL A 104 -2.25 6.32 9.59
N LEU A 105 -1.28 6.98 8.92
CA LEU A 105 -0.62 6.41 7.73
C LEU A 105 0.07 5.08 8.05
N LEU A 106 0.74 4.94 9.20
CA LEU A 106 1.34 3.66 9.63
C LEU A 106 0.30 2.57 9.87
N LEU A 107 -0.81 2.91 10.51
CA LEU A 107 -1.93 1.97 10.70
C LEU A 107 -2.52 1.56 9.35
N THR A 108 -2.74 2.50 8.45
CA THR A 108 -3.26 2.22 7.10
C THR A 108 -2.32 1.30 6.32
N ALA A 109 -1.01 1.53 6.37
CA ALA A 109 -0.02 0.65 5.74
C ALA A 109 0.01 -0.75 6.35
N THR A 110 -0.19 -0.87 7.67
CA THR A 110 -0.30 -2.16 8.37
C THR A 110 -1.51 -2.94 7.85
N VAL A 111 -2.68 -2.29 7.78
CA VAL A 111 -3.93 -2.93 7.35
C VAL A 111 -3.87 -3.31 5.88
N MET A 112 -3.36 -2.43 5.02
CA MET A 112 -3.07 -2.74 3.62
C MET A 112 -2.18 -3.97 3.49
N GLY A 113 -1.07 -4.04 4.22
CA GLY A 113 -0.16 -5.18 4.15
C GLY A 113 -0.76 -6.49 4.62
N LEU A 114 -1.59 -6.47 5.67
CA LEU A 114 -2.36 -7.65 6.08
C LEU A 114 -3.41 -8.05 5.04
N GLY A 115 -4.01 -7.06 4.37
CA GLY A 115 -4.89 -7.29 3.21
C GLY A 115 -4.16 -7.97 2.07
N SER A 116 -2.98 -7.47 1.70
CA SER A 116 -2.10 -8.07 0.69
C SER A 116 -1.70 -9.51 1.04
N VAL A 117 -1.30 -9.78 2.29
CA VAL A 117 -1.04 -11.15 2.78
C VAL A 117 -2.26 -12.05 2.58
N ALA A 118 -3.45 -11.60 2.99
CA ALA A 118 -4.68 -12.37 2.86
C ALA A 118 -5.09 -12.57 1.38
N PHE A 119 -4.84 -11.57 0.54
CA PHE A 119 -5.11 -11.61 -0.89
C PHE A 119 -4.26 -12.66 -1.59
N HIS A 120 -2.93 -12.59 -1.46
CA HIS A 120 -2.03 -13.54 -2.13
C HIS A 120 -2.14 -14.97 -1.56
N ALA A 121 -2.56 -15.13 -0.31
CA ALA A 121 -2.85 -16.45 0.24
C ALA A 121 -4.10 -17.09 -0.39
N SER A 122 -5.09 -16.30 -0.84
CA SER A 122 -6.44 -16.78 -1.15
C SER A 122 -6.96 -16.51 -2.56
N LEU A 123 -6.45 -15.46 -3.24
CA LEU A 123 -6.96 -14.91 -4.50
C LEU A 123 -8.49 -14.71 -4.51
N ARG A 124 -9.00 -14.25 -3.37
CA ARG A 124 -10.42 -13.91 -3.18
C ARG A 124 -10.63 -12.42 -3.42
N TYR A 125 -11.70 -12.07 -4.13
CA TYR A 125 -12.04 -10.68 -4.44
C TYR A 125 -12.20 -9.80 -3.20
N SER A 126 -12.79 -10.33 -2.14
CA SER A 126 -12.92 -9.58 -0.89
C SER A 126 -11.56 -9.26 -0.27
N MET A 127 -10.58 -10.17 -0.37
CA MET A 127 -9.22 -9.91 0.12
C MET A 127 -8.46 -8.97 -0.82
N GLN A 128 -8.71 -9.03 -2.13
CA GLN A 128 -8.22 -8.04 -3.09
C GLN A 128 -8.68 -6.62 -2.72
N LEU A 129 -9.95 -6.43 -2.36
CA LEU A 129 -10.45 -5.14 -1.88
C LEU A 129 -9.80 -4.71 -0.55
N LEU A 130 -9.43 -5.66 0.32
CA LEU A 130 -8.74 -5.38 1.58
C LEU A 130 -7.27 -4.97 1.36
N ASP A 131 -6.67 -5.35 0.24
CA ASP A 131 -5.37 -4.86 -0.20
C ASP A 131 -5.48 -3.45 -0.84
N GLU A 132 -6.38 -3.30 -1.82
CA GLU A 132 -6.47 -2.11 -2.66
C GLU A 132 -7.13 -0.90 -1.99
N LEU A 133 -8.20 -1.08 -1.20
CA LEU A 133 -8.92 0.06 -0.61
C LEU A 133 -8.13 0.78 0.49
N PRO A 134 -7.42 0.08 1.40
CA PRO A 134 -6.51 0.74 2.33
C PRO A 134 -5.36 1.46 1.61
N LEU A 135 -4.78 0.89 0.55
CA LEU A 135 -3.77 1.56 -0.28
C LEU A 135 -4.32 2.85 -0.91
N TYR A 136 -5.53 2.78 -1.46
CA TYR A 136 -6.21 3.94 -2.04
C TYR A 136 -6.45 5.04 -0.99
N ALA A 137 -6.98 4.66 0.18
CA ALA A 137 -7.17 5.59 1.29
C ALA A 137 -5.84 6.21 1.77
N LEU A 138 -4.75 5.43 1.82
CA LEU A 138 -3.42 5.90 2.18
C LEU A 138 -2.97 7.05 1.27
N ALA A 139 -3.07 6.85 -0.05
CA ALA A 139 -2.64 7.83 -1.05
C ALA A 139 -3.47 9.13 -0.97
N LEU A 140 -4.80 9.02 -0.87
CA LEU A 140 -5.69 10.17 -0.75
C LEU A 140 -5.46 10.96 0.54
N LEU A 141 -5.30 10.27 1.67
CA LEU A 141 -5.05 10.91 2.96
C LEU A 141 -3.67 11.59 2.97
N ALA A 142 -2.63 10.94 2.45
CA ALA A 142 -1.31 11.54 2.32
C ALA A 142 -1.35 12.81 1.45
N ALA A 143 -2.04 12.76 0.30
CA ALA A 143 -2.24 13.92 -0.56
C ALA A 143 -3.00 15.04 0.16
N ALA A 144 -4.08 14.71 0.88
CA ALA A 144 -4.87 15.69 1.61
C ALA A 144 -4.09 16.35 2.76
N VAL A 145 -3.26 15.60 3.48
CA VAL A 145 -2.37 16.14 4.54
C VAL A 145 -1.35 17.10 3.94
N LEU A 146 -0.70 16.71 2.85
CA LEU A 146 0.27 17.56 2.15
C LEU A 146 -0.37 18.82 1.55
N ARG A 147 -1.61 18.72 1.03
CA ARG A 147 -2.38 19.85 0.52
C ARG A 147 -2.77 20.82 1.61
N ALA A 148 -3.38 20.32 2.69
CA ALA A 148 -3.81 21.16 3.81
C ALA A 148 -2.64 21.97 4.39
N ARG A 149 -1.42 21.41 4.36
CA ARG A 149 -0.18 22.13 4.66
C ARG A 149 0.13 23.21 3.61
N ASN A 150 0.27 22.83 2.34
CA ASN A 150 0.80 23.72 1.29
C ASN A 150 -0.11 24.92 0.99
N THR A 151 -1.43 24.71 0.96
CA THR A 151 -2.40 25.74 0.58
C THR A 151 -3.16 26.34 1.76
N ARG A 152 -2.87 25.92 3.00
CA ARG A 152 -3.64 26.25 4.23
C ARG A 152 -5.14 25.96 4.10
N THR A 153 -5.54 25.09 3.17
CA THR A 153 -6.94 24.73 2.96
C THR A 153 -7.34 23.65 3.96
N HIS A 154 -8.18 24.00 4.92
CA HIS A 154 -8.76 23.03 5.85
C HIS A 154 -9.88 22.22 5.17
N GLY A 155 -10.10 20.99 5.63
CA GLY A 155 -11.20 20.13 5.14
C GLY A 155 -10.84 19.18 3.98
N ALA A 156 -9.66 19.32 3.37
CA ALA A 156 -9.21 18.39 2.32
C ALA A 156 -9.19 16.92 2.79
N GLN A 157 -8.82 16.66 4.05
CA GLN A 157 -8.82 15.31 4.62
C GLN A 157 -10.23 14.73 4.74
N LEU A 158 -11.22 15.56 5.08
CA LEU A 158 -12.61 15.14 5.16
C LEU A 158 -13.13 14.77 3.78
N VAL A 159 -12.91 15.62 2.78
CA VAL A 159 -13.32 15.36 1.38
C VAL A 159 -12.66 14.08 0.86
N ALA A 160 -11.35 13.92 1.06
CA ALA A 160 -10.63 12.70 0.69
C ALA A 160 -11.22 11.45 1.35
N SER A 161 -11.60 11.55 2.64
CA SER A 161 -12.22 10.44 3.36
C SER A 161 -13.60 10.09 2.81
N LEU A 162 -14.44 11.09 2.54
CA LEU A 162 -15.76 10.88 1.96
C LEU A 162 -15.69 10.25 0.57
N VAL A 163 -14.73 10.69 -0.26
CA VAL A 163 -14.47 10.10 -1.57
C VAL A 163 -14.05 8.63 -1.45
N ALA A 164 -13.14 8.31 -0.52
CA ALA A 164 -12.71 6.93 -0.29
C ALA A 164 -13.86 6.03 0.17
N VAL A 165 -14.70 6.51 1.10
CA VAL A 165 -15.91 5.78 1.55
C VAL A 165 -16.89 5.58 0.41
N ALA A 166 -17.15 6.60 -0.41
CA ALA A 166 -18.10 6.50 -1.52
C ALA A 166 -17.65 5.47 -2.57
N VAL A 167 -16.35 5.46 -2.91
CA VAL A 167 -15.78 4.46 -3.83
C VAL A 167 -15.86 3.05 -3.25
N ALA A 168 -15.48 2.87 -1.98
CA ALA A 168 -15.58 1.58 -1.33
C ALA A 168 -17.01 1.07 -1.26
N ALA A 169 -17.97 1.93 -0.89
CA ALA A 169 -19.39 1.58 -0.88
C ALA A 169 -19.89 1.18 -2.28
N ALA A 170 -19.47 1.89 -3.33
CA ALA A 170 -19.79 1.52 -4.71
C ALA A 170 -19.22 0.13 -5.08
N LEU A 171 -17.98 -0.17 -4.71
CA LEU A 171 -17.33 -1.45 -5.02
C LEU A 171 -17.89 -2.64 -4.21
N LEU A 172 -18.37 -2.38 -2.99
CA LEU A 172 -18.95 -3.40 -2.12
C LEU A 172 -20.43 -3.68 -2.43
N CYS A 173 -21.20 -2.64 -2.81
CA CYS A 173 -22.64 -2.76 -2.98
C CYS A 173 -23.09 -2.96 -4.44
N ALA A 174 -22.31 -2.49 -5.42
CA ALA A 174 -22.68 -2.64 -6.82
C ALA A 174 -22.31 -4.05 -7.34
N PRO A 175 -23.16 -4.68 -8.17
CA PRO A 175 -22.79 -5.93 -8.85
C PRO A 175 -21.52 -5.73 -9.68
N ARG A 176 -20.60 -6.70 -9.67
CA ARG A 176 -19.31 -6.62 -10.40
C ARG A 176 -19.46 -6.38 -11.90
N ALA A 177 -20.51 -6.92 -12.51
CA ALA A 177 -20.80 -6.73 -13.93
C ALA A 177 -21.48 -5.37 -14.26
N SER A 178 -21.82 -4.57 -13.25
CA SER A 178 -22.51 -3.31 -13.46
C SER A 178 -21.57 -2.19 -13.90
N GLN A 179 -22.10 -1.22 -14.64
CA GLN A 179 -21.36 -0.02 -15.04
C GLN A 179 -20.92 0.82 -13.82
N VAL A 180 -21.67 0.78 -12.72
CA VAL A 180 -21.34 1.51 -11.49
C VAL A 180 -20.05 0.97 -10.88
N HIS A 181 -19.92 -0.37 -10.80
CA HIS A 181 -18.70 -1.01 -10.31
C HIS A 181 -17.50 -0.71 -11.21
N GLY A 182 -17.65 -0.84 -12.52
CA GLY A 182 -16.60 -0.49 -13.49
C GLY A 182 -16.19 0.99 -13.43
N ALA A 183 -17.15 1.91 -13.28
CA ALA A 183 -16.86 3.33 -13.12
C ALA A 183 -16.12 3.62 -11.80
N ALA A 184 -16.49 2.95 -10.71
CA ALA A 184 -15.81 3.07 -9.42
C ALA A 184 -14.36 2.57 -9.49
N ARG A 185 -14.11 1.45 -10.19
CA ARG A 185 -12.76 0.93 -10.48
C ARG A 185 -11.89 1.93 -11.23
N VAL A 186 -12.40 2.49 -12.33
CA VAL A 186 -11.68 3.50 -13.13
C VAL A 186 -11.42 4.77 -12.31
N PHE A 187 -12.43 5.25 -11.59
CA PHE A 187 -12.28 6.43 -10.74
C PHE A 187 -11.22 6.21 -9.66
N MET A 188 -11.24 5.06 -8.99
CA MET A 188 -10.25 4.69 -7.97
C MET A 188 -8.83 4.70 -8.56
N ALA A 189 -8.61 4.05 -9.70
CA ALA A 189 -7.30 3.97 -10.34
C ALA A 189 -6.77 5.35 -10.77
N VAL A 190 -7.60 6.17 -11.43
CA VAL A 190 -7.20 7.51 -11.89
C VAL A 190 -6.92 8.43 -10.72
N SER A 191 -7.81 8.49 -9.73
CA SER A 191 -7.64 9.35 -8.56
C SER A 191 -6.47 8.90 -7.67
N PHE A 192 -6.22 7.59 -7.55
CA PHE A 192 -5.00 7.05 -6.94
C PHE A 192 -3.74 7.57 -7.64
N GLY A 193 -3.66 7.42 -8.97
CA GLY A 193 -2.50 7.88 -9.75
C GLY A 193 -2.24 9.38 -9.60
N LEU A 194 -3.30 10.19 -9.65
CA LEU A 194 -3.21 11.65 -9.41
C LEU A 194 -2.74 11.97 -7.98
N ALA A 195 -3.29 11.29 -6.97
CA ALA A 195 -2.88 11.47 -5.58
C ALA A 195 -1.42 11.04 -5.37
N PHE A 196 -0.99 9.94 -5.99
CA PHE A 196 0.37 9.46 -5.92
C PHE A 196 1.37 10.47 -6.51
N VAL A 197 1.11 10.98 -7.71
CA VAL A 197 1.91 12.06 -8.33
C VAL A 197 1.94 13.31 -7.45
N TYR A 198 0.81 13.68 -6.86
CA TYR A 198 0.75 14.81 -5.94
C TYR A 198 1.60 14.58 -4.68
N VAL A 199 1.56 13.38 -4.09
CA VAL A 199 2.37 13.03 -2.92
C VAL A 199 3.86 13.12 -3.24
N LEU A 200 4.30 12.63 -4.41
CA LEU A 200 5.70 12.72 -4.81
C LEU A 200 6.13 14.18 -5.04
N THR A 201 5.33 14.97 -5.76
CA THR A 201 5.64 16.38 -6.02
C THR A 201 5.67 17.21 -4.73
N ALA A 202 4.63 17.13 -3.90
CA ALA A 202 4.56 17.83 -2.62
C ALA A 202 5.58 17.31 -1.60
N GLY A 203 5.92 16.01 -1.65
CA GLY A 203 6.99 15.40 -0.87
C GLY A 203 8.36 15.99 -1.21
N SER A 204 8.65 16.18 -2.51
CA SER A 204 9.91 16.80 -2.95
C SER A 204 10.07 18.24 -2.45
N VAL A 205 8.98 19.00 -2.41
CA VAL A 205 8.95 20.37 -1.85
C VAL A 205 9.19 20.32 -0.35
N SER A 206 8.57 19.38 0.35
CA SER A 206 8.74 19.18 1.81
C SER A 206 10.18 18.83 2.15
N ALA A 207 10.83 17.96 1.36
CA ALA A 207 12.23 17.62 1.54
C ALA A 207 13.16 18.83 1.38
N LYS A 208 12.92 19.67 0.36
CA LYS A 208 13.68 20.91 0.16
C LYS A 208 13.50 21.89 1.32
N GLU A 209 12.29 22.01 1.85
CA GLU A 209 11.96 22.88 2.99
C GLU A 209 12.75 22.47 4.25
N VAL A 210 12.85 21.16 4.52
CA VAL A 210 13.65 20.64 5.63
C VAL A 210 15.12 20.96 5.45
N ASP A 211 15.70 20.64 4.28
CA ASP A 211 17.13 20.82 4.02
C ASP A 211 17.53 22.31 4.05
N ALA A 212 16.67 23.20 3.54
CA ALA A 212 16.88 24.65 3.60
C ALA A 212 16.90 25.17 5.05
N ARG A 213 16.13 24.54 5.93
CA ARG A 213 16.04 24.95 7.33
C ARG A 213 17.19 24.41 8.19
N ARG A 214 17.52 23.12 8.05
CA ARG A 214 18.55 22.45 8.88
C ARG A 214 19.98 22.71 8.40
N GLY A 215 20.15 23.05 7.11
CA GLY A 215 21.45 23.03 6.44
C GLY A 215 21.94 21.60 6.21
N GLY A 216 21.59 20.99 5.08
CA GLY A 216 22.01 19.61 4.77
C GLY A 216 21.37 19.02 3.51
N SER A 217 21.41 17.69 3.39
CA SER A 217 20.79 16.95 2.27
C SER A 217 20.02 15.69 2.67
N ASP A 218 19.87 15.43 3.97
CA ASP A 218 19.29 14.19 4.49
C ASP A 218 17.83 14.01 4.03
N ALA A 219 17.04 15.09 4.00
CA ALA A 219 15.64 15.00 3.63
C ALA A 219 15.47 14.70 2.13
N ARG A 220 16.27 15.35 1.28
CA ARG A 220 16.31 15.04 -0.16
C ARG A 220 16.85 13.65 -0.44
N MET A 221 17.83 13.17 0.33
CA MET A 221 18.34 11.81 0.23
C MET A 221 17.25 10.78 0.58
N LEU A 222 16.56 10.95 1.71
CA LEU A 222 15.43 10.09 2.08
C LEU A 222 14.31 10.13 1.02
N PHE A 223 14.00 11.31 0.49
CA PHE A 223 13.02 11.44 -0.58
C PHE A 223 13.47 10.75 -1.87
N ALA A 224 14.74 10.88 -2.27
CA ALA A 224 15.29 10.21 -3.44
C ALA A 224 15.23 8.68 -3.29
N LEU A 225 15.62 8.16 -2.13
CA LEU A 225 15.50 6.73 -1.82
C LEU A 225 14.05 6.27 -1.92
N SER A 226 13.10 7.05 -1.37
CA SER A 226 11.68 6.76 -1.50
C SER A 226 11.21 6.74 -2.95
N PHE A 227 11.53 7.78 -3.71
CA PHE A 227 11.13 7.95 -5.11
C PHE A 227 11.67 6.81 -5.99
N PHE A 228 12.96 6.51 -5.91
CA PHE A 228 13.56 5.46 -6.72
C PHE A 228 13.11 4.06 -6.30
N SER A 229 12.81 3.83 -5.02
CA SER A 229 12.21 2.57 -4.57
C SER A 229 10.81 2.37 -5.19
N PHE A 230 9.98 3.40 -5.22
CA PHE A 230 8.66 3.32 -5.88
C PHE A 230 8.77 3.14 -7.39
N VAL A 231 9.65 3.88 -8.07
CA VAL A 231 9.86 3.73 -9.52
C VAL A 231 10.35 2.32 -9.86
N GLY A 232 11.33 1.81 -9.10
CA GLY A 232 11.82 0.44 -9.25
C GLY A 232 10.72 -0.60 -9.00
N ALA A 233 9.92 -0.43 -7.97
CA ALA A 233 8.79 -1.31 -7.66
C ALA A 233 7.74 -1.33 -8.79
N ILE A 234 7.35 -0.16 -9.30
CA ILE A 234 6.40 -0.05 -10.41
C ILE A 234 6.96 -0.70 -11.68
N ALA A 235 8.25 -0.49 -11.98
CA ALA A 235 8.90 -1.13 -13.11
C ALA A 235 8.91 -2.65 -12.96
N ALA A 236 9.26 -3.17 -11.78
CA ALA A 236 9.24 -4.59 -11.47
C ALA A 236 7.83 -5.18 -11.66
N TRP A 237 6.80 -4.51 -11.12
CA TRP A 237 5.40 -4.90 -11.28
C TRP A 237 4.95 -4.95 -12.75
N ILE A 238 5.27 -3.91 -13.53
CA ILE A 238 4.90 -3.88 -14.96
C ILE A 238 5.59 -5.03 -15.72
N VAL A 239 6.88 -5.24 -15.49
CA VAL A 239 7.64 -6.31 -16.15
C VAL A 239 7.09 -7.68 -15.75
N ASP A 240 6.78 -7.89 -14.47
CA ASP A 240 6.15 -9.12 -13.97
C ASP A 240 4.85 -9.45 -14.70
N MET A 241 3.99 -8.44 -14.87
CA MET A 241 2.68 -8.60 -15.51
C MET A 241 2.78 -8.80 -17.03
N VAL A 242 3.62 -8.02 -17.72
CA VAL A 242 3.68 -8.02 -19.18
C VAL A 242 4.52 -9.16 -19.73
N ALA A 243 5.62 -9.52 -19.04
CA ALA A 243 6.56 -10.53 -19.50
C ALA A 243 6.42 -11.87 -18.76
N CYS A 244 5.27 -12.14 -18.14
CA CYS A 244 5.11 -13.27 -17.24
C CYS A 244 5.53 -14.63 -17.83
N GLU A 245 5.04 -14.96 -19.03
CA GLU A 245 5.40 -16.22 -19.71
C GLU A 245 6.91 -16.34 -19.92
N THR A 246 7.56 -15.25 -20.32
CA THR A 246 9.01 -15.20 -20.52
C THR A 246 9.78 -15.31 -19.20
N LEU A 247 9.29 -14.67 -18.13
CA LEU A 247 9.93 -14.71 -16.81
C LEU A 247 9.78 -16.08 -16.13
N ARG A 248 8.74 -16.84 -16.47
CA ARG A 248 8.53 -18.21 -15.96
C ARG A 248 9.35 -19.27 -16.69
N ASP A 249 9.75 -18.99 -17.94
CA ASP A 249 10.53 -19.90 -18.79
C ASP A 249 11.89 -19.27 -19.18
N LEU A 250 12.65 -18.83 -18.17
CA LEU A 250 13.95 -18.20 -18.42
C LEU A 250 14.97 -19.23 -18.94
N PRO A 251 15.86 -18.81 -19.87
CA PRO A 251 16.86 -19.70 -20.43
C PRO A 251 17.82 -20.21 -19.36
N ALA A 252 18.45 -21.35 -19.65
CA ALA A 252 19.40 -22.03 -18.76
C ALA A 252 18.80 -22.51 -17.42
N GLY A 253 17.47 -22.65 -17.33
CA GLY A 253 16.79 -23.17 -16.13
C GLY A 253 16.83 -22.22 -14.94
N LEU A 254 16.97 -20.91 -15.21
CA LEU A 254 16.91 -19.90 -14.15
C LEU A 254 15.50 -19.85 -13.54
N PRO A 255 15.39 -19.75 -12.21
CA PRO A 255 14.09 -19.68 -11.57
C PRO A 255 13.40 -18.34 -11.88
N TYR A 256 12.08 -18.35 -11.89
CA TYR A 256 11.27 -17.14 -11.98
C TYR A 256 11.70 -16.12 -10.90
N PRO A 257 12.04 -14.87 -11.28
CA PRO A 257 12.69 -13.91 -10.39
C PRO A 257 11.78 -13.30 -9.31
N GLN A 258 10.48 -13.64 -9.29
CA GLN A 258 9.54 -13.16 -8.28
C GLN A 258 9.47 -11.62 -8.23
N LEU A 259 9.34 -10.94 -9.37
CA LEU A 259 9.46 -9.48 -9.42
C LEU A 259 8.31 -8.79 -8.69
N HIS A 260 7.11 -9.40 -8.65
CA HIS A 260 6.03 -8.90 -7.80
C HIS A 260 6.37 -8.96 -6.30
N ALA A 261 6.84 -10.12 -5.82
CA ALA A 261 7.20 -10.29 -4.42
C ALA A 261 8.43 -9.45 -4.01
N LEU A 262 9.54 -9.63 -4.71
CA LEU A 262 10.85 -9.08 -4.31
C LEU A 262 11.07 -7.66 -4.84
N GLY A 263 10.52 -7.33 -6.01
CA GLY A 263 10.64 -6.00 -6.59
C GLY A 263 9.54 -5.07 -6.11
N TRP A 264 8.27 -5.49 -6.25
CA TRP A 264 7.13 -4.66 -5.90
C TRP A 264 6.92 -4.55 -4.38
N HIS A 265 6.67 -5.63 -3.63
CA HIS A 265 6.37 -5.50 -2.20
C HIS A 265 7.52 -4.89 -1.39
N LEU A 266 8.74 -5.39 -1.58
CA LEU A 266 9.90 -4.86 -0.85
C LEU A 266 10.22 -3.43 -1.28
N GLY A 267 10.10 -3.11 -2.58
CA GLY A 267 10.36 -1.78 -3.11
C GLY A 267 9.35 -0.73 -2.65
N THR A 268 8.05 -1.03 -2.71
CA THR A 268 7.02 -0.11 -2.19
C THR A 268 7.08 -0.02 -0.66
N GLY A 269 7.37 -1.12 0.04
CA GLY A 269 7.58 -1.14 1.49
C GLY A 269 8.73 -0.22 1.92
N ALA A 270 9.88 -0.33 1.26
CA ALA A 270 11.02 0.56 1.47
C ALA A 270 10.67 2.02 1.11
N GLY A 271 10.01 2.22 -0.03
CA GLY A 271 9.52 3.52 -0.50
C GLY A 271 8.67 4.24 0.55
N LEU A 272 7.68 3.53 1.12
CA LEU A 272 6.81 4.03 2.18
C LEU A 272 7.59 4.36 3.45
N TYR A 273 8.54 3.52 3.86
CA TYR A 273 9.34 3.76 5.07
C TYR A 273 10.24 4.99 4.94
N PHE A 274 10.92 5.14 3.81
CA PHE A 274 11.74 6.32 3.53
C PHE A 274 10.90 7.60 3.45
N LEU A 275 9.71 7.53 2.84
CA LEU A 275 8.78 8.65 2.79
C LEU A 275 8.32 9.04 4.21
N PHE A 276 7.98 8.05 5.03
CA PHE A 276 7.62 8.28 6.43
C PHE A 276 8.73 8.99 7.20
N CYS A 277 9.98 8.52 7.07
CA CYS A 277 11.13 9.17 7.72
C CYS A 277 11.31 10.62 7.28
N MET A 278 11.16 10.91 5.98
CA MET A 278 11.22 12.27 5.45
C MET A 278 10.09 13.15 6.03
N LEU A 279 8.85 12.64 6.07
CA LEU A 279 7.71 13.38 6.62
C LEU A 279 7.84 13.59 8.14
N LEU A 280 8.42 12.63 8.86
CA LEU A 280 8.70 12.77 10.28
C LEU A 280 9.79 13.82 10.53
N LEU A 281 10.83 13.83 9.70
CA LEU A 281 11.85 14.87 9.75
C LEU A 281 11.27 16.25 9.44
N HIS A 282 10.35 16.34 8.47
CA HIS A 282 9.59 17.55 8.18
C HIS A 282 8.78 18.02 9.37
N GLN A 283 8.03 17.12 10.01
CA GLN A 283 7.27 17.46 11.21
C GLN A 283 8.18 18.09 12.27
N HIS A 284 9.28 17.42 12.64
CA HIS A 284 10.14 17.91 13.71
C HIS A 284 10.85 19.21 13.34
N GLU A 285 11.56 19.24 12.22
CA GLU A 285 12.37 20.40 11.83
C GLU A 285 11.51 21.59 11.47
N VAL A 286 10.47 21.40 10.66
CA VAL A 286 9.70 22.49 10.06
C VAL A 286 8.53 22.89 10.97
N LEU A 287 7.68 21.93 11.36
CA LEU A 287 6.44 22.23 12.08
C LEU A 287 6.71 22.46 13.58
N ASP A 288 7.36 21.50 14.24
CA ASP A 288 7.59 21.55 15.69
C ASP A 288 8.77 22.46 16.05
N ARG A 289 9.61 22.81 15.07
CA ARG A 289 10.84 23.60 15.24
C ARG A 289 11.85 22.93 16.18
N LEU A 290 11.87 21.59 16.18
CA LEU A 290 12.74 20.77 16.99
C LEU A 290 13.83 20.12 16.12
N PRO A 291 15.12 20.39 16.39
CA PRO A 291 16.21 19.76 15.65
C PRO A 291 16.16 18.24 15.75
N ALA A 292 16.28 17.58 14.60
CA ALA A 292 16.23 16.14 14.47
C ALA A 292 17.39 15.64 13.59
N THR A 293 17.86 14.43 13.87
CA THR A 293 18.99 13.81 13.16
C THR A 293 18.54 12.48 12.57
N VAL A 294 19.08 12.17 11.39
CA VAL A 294 18.88 10.87 10.73
C VAL A 294 20.12 10.03 11.04
N VAL A 295 19.93 8.90 11.70
CA VAL A 295 20.98 7.93 11.94
C VAL A 295 20.66 6.63 11.22
N TRP A 296 21.68 5.86 10.85
CA TRP A 296 21.54 4.60 10.11
C TRP A 296 22.08 3.44 10.94
N PRO A 297 21.33 2.90 11.92
CA PRO A 297 21.74 1.71 12.66
C PRO A 297 22.05 0.57 11.69
N ALA A 298 23.25 -0.01 11.83
CA ALA A 298 23.79 -1.04 10.94
C ALA A 298 23.83 -0.66 9.44
N GLY A 299 23.65 0.63 9.09
CA GLY A 299 23.73 1.14 7.72
C GLY A 299 22.50 0.89 6.83
N ILE A 300 21.43 0.28 7.34
CA ILE A 300 20.33 -0.23 6.47
C ILE A 300 19.03 0.57 6.63
N ILE A 301 18.54 0.75 7.87
CA ILE A 301 17.22 1.33 8.12
C ILE A 301 17.39 2.70 8.79
N PRO A 302 16.95 3.81 8.19
CA PRO A 302 17.11 5.14 8.78
C PRO A 302 16.23 5.32 10.00
N LYS A 303 16.76 6.03 11.00
CA LYS A 303 16.08 6.35 12.24
C LYS A 303 16.17 7.86 12.51
N VAL A 304 15.01 8.51 12.56
CA VAL A 304 14.89 9.91 12.97
C VAL A 304 14.90 10.03 14.50
N LEU A 305 15.77 10.90 15.03
CA LEU A 305 15.96 11.18 16.45
C LEU A 305 15.86 12.69 16.72
N VAL A 306 14.90 13.12 17.55
CA VAL A 306 14.82 14.50 18.06
C VAL A 306 15.91 14.74 19.12
N ARG A 307 16.65 15.84 18.99
CA ARG A 307 17.60 16.30 20.02
C ARG A 307 16.83 17.07 21.10
N ASN A 308 16.82 16.57 22.33
CA ASN A 308 16.30 17.32 23.46
C ASN A 308 17.42 18.21 24.03
N HIS A 309 17.23 19.52 24.05
CA HIS A 309 18.16 20.49 24.66
C HIS A 309 18.41 20.32 26.17
N HIS A 310 17.79 19.33 26.83
CA HIS A 310 17.87 19.14 28.29
C HIS A 310 18.58 17.87 28.74
N ARG A 311 19.20 17.12 27.84
CA ARG A 311 20.03 15.95 28.21
C ARG A 311 21.17 15.78 27.21
N ASP A 312 22.13 16.70 27.28
CA ASP A 312 23.54 16.45 26.96
C ASP A 312 24.35 16.96 28.17
#